data_AF-A0A3G9K8P0-F1
#
_entry.id   AF-A0A3G9K8P0-F1
#
_cell.length_a   1.000
_cell.length_b   1.000
_cell.length_c   1.000
_cell.angle_alpha   90.00
_cell.angle_beta   90.00
_cell.angle_gamma   90.00
#
_symmetry.space_group_name_H-M   'P 1'
#
loop_
_entity.id
_entity.type
_entity.pdbx_description
1 polymer ?
#
loop_
_entity_poly.entity_id
_entity_poly.type
_entity_poly.pdbx_seq_one_letter_code
_entity_poly.pdbx_strand_id
1 'polypeptide(L)'
;MSEPLPRIKDYEDMGLGLFVHWGLYSQLSCGEWTEFIHERPREEYERLAETFTAEDFDAADLVAAAKEMGAGYITLTTKHHEGFFLYDTCGLSTFDAPHSAAGRDLVREFVDACHAGGIKPFFYMATYDWHSPLYETDFDAYLEYLRASVEILCKNYGEVGGFWFDGNWNKKDADWKLPELYGTIRKYQPNAIIINNTGLKNRGKIIDPEIDVTTYERRISGEVNHGPEDGKYVAGEVSVTTNKHWGRAANDLDYKSPRELIETIANARRAGANALVNIGPTGTGAISALQREYLRLIGRWMAMAGASVHTARPSRALVANGGIRDFVLDDAEAGVSYVFVHDLAIVGNENVTLGGEGSNLRSFTGAVRPVSRISWLDDGAEVPFMQDCDRGTLTIDANGFTYGCDWVVRIARIEYR
;
A
#
# COMPACT_ATOMS: atom_id res chain seq x y z
N MET A 1 24.31 -4.61 4.87
CA MET A 1 23.09 -5.07 4.17
C MET A 1 23.42 -5.16 2.70
N SER A 2 22.95 -6.20 2.02
CA SER A 2 23.07 -6.33 0.56
C SER A 2 22.32 -5.21 -0.17
N GLU A 3 22.76 -4.89 -1.38
CA GLU A 3 22.02 -3.97 -2.26
C GLU A 3 20.69 -4.61 -2.69
N PRO A 4 19.60 -3.82 -2.78
CA PRO A 4 18.33 -4.33 -3.27
C PRO A 4 18.46 -4.83 -4.71
N LEU A 5 17.82 -5.95 -5.02
CA LEU A 5 17.65 -6.40 -6.40
C LEU A 5 16.86 -5.33 -7.17
N PRO A 6 17.09 -5.15 -8.49
CA PRO A 6 16.42 -4.10 -9.28
C PRO A 6 14.89 -4.07 -9.10
N ARG A 7 14.22 -5.22 -9.17
CA ARG A 7 12.76 -5.30 -8.94
C ARG A 7 12.33 -4.78 -7.57
N ILE A 8 13.12 -5.01 -6.51
CA ILE A 8 12.82 -4.57 -5.15
C ILE A 8 13.00 -3.05 -5.05
N LYS A 9 14.07 -2.50 -5.65
CA LYS A 9 14.25 -1.05 -5.77
C LYS A 9 13.09 -0.40 -6.53
N ASP A 10 12.74 -0.95 -7.69
CA ASP A 10 11.65 -0.44 -8.53
C ASP A 10 10.32 -0.44 -7.77
N TYR A 11 10.08 -1.49 -6.96
CA TYR A 11 8.91 -1.55 -6.08
C TYR A 11 8.92 -0.46 -5.00
N GLU A 12 10.03 -0.28 -4.29
CA GLU A 12 10.14 0.76 -3.26
C GLU A 12 10.01 2.18 -3.83
N ASP A 13 10.43 2.38 -5.08
CA ASP A 13 10.27 3.64 -5.81
C ASP A 13 8.81 3.93 -6.20
N MET A 14 7.93 2.91 -6.19
CA MET A 14 6.50 3.14 -6.36
C MET A 14 5.89 3.88 -5.17
N GLY A 15 6.43 3.74 -3.95
CA GLY A 15 6.12 4.53 -2.74
C GLY A 15 4.71 4.38 -2.14
N LEU A 16 3.67 4.38 -2.98
CA LEU A 16 2.25 4.36 -2.63
C LEU A 16 1.48 3.44 -3.59
N GLY A 17 0.63 2.57 -3.05
CA GLY A 17 -0.26 1.70 -3.80
C GLY A 17 -1.72 1.83 -3.38
N LEU A 18 -2.63 1.40 -4.26
CA LEU A 18 -4.06 1.23 -3.98
C LEU A 18 -4.39 -0.25 -3.76
N PHE A 19 -5.00 -0.60 -2.63
CA PHE A 19 -5.55 -1.93 -2.38
C PHE A 19 -7.04 -1.94 -2.70
N VAL A 20 -7.52 -2.98 -3.37
CA VAL A 20 -8.92 -3.16 -3.72
C VAL A 20 -9.39 -4.52 -3.23
N HIS A 21 -10.21 -4.52 -2.18
CA HIS A 21 -10.90 -5.72 -1.70
C HIS A 21 -12.31 -5.76 -2.25
N TRP A 22 -12.49 -6.59 -3.28
CA TRP A 22 -13.76 -6.81 -3.95
C TRP A 22 -14.01 -8.29 -4.24
N GLY A 23 -15.27 -8.71 -4.11
CA GLY A 23 -15.71 -10.10 -4.21
C GLY A 23 -17.20 -10.22 -3.90
N LEU A 24 -17.70 -11.44 -3.72
CA LEU A 24 -19.12 -11.68 -3.44
C LEU A 24 -19.56 -11.01 -2.13
N TYR A 25 -18.67 -10.99 -1.11
CA TYR A 25 -18.90 -10.29 0.16
C TYR A 25 -19.33 -8.82 0.00
N SER A 26 -18.95 -8.14 -1.08
CA SER A 26 -19.32 -6.74 -1.31
C SER A 26 -20.83 -6.56 -1.52
N GLN A 27 -21.57 -7.59 -1.97
CA GLN A 27 -23.03 -7.55 -2.04
C GLN A 27 -23.67 -7.48 -0.65
N LEU A 28 -23.06 -8.14 0.33
CA LEU A 28 -23.56 -8.20 1.71
C LEU A 28 -23.15 -6.97 2.53
N SER A 29 -22.01 -6.37 2.18
CA SER A 29 -21.52 -5.14 2.83
C SER A 29 -21.36 -5.27 4.35
N CYS A 30 -20.82 -6.41 4.77
CA CYS A 30 -20.53 -6.75 6.16
C CYS A 30 -19.06 -7.14 6.37
N GLY A 31 -18.17 -6.64 5.52
CA GLY A 31 -16.75 -7.04 5.49
C GLY A 31 -16.53 -8.38 4.79
N GLU A 32 -15.28 -8.61 4.39
CA GLU A 32 -14.84 -9.75 3.56
C GLU A 32 -14.80 -11.10 4.30
N TRP A 33 -14.86 -11.08 5.64
CA TRP A 33 -14.97 -12.26 6.48
C TRP A 33 -16.42 -12.62 6.83
N THR A 34 -17.41 -12.00 6.18
CA THR A 34 -18.81 -12.15 6.59
C THR A 34 -19.34 -13.58 6.47
N GLU A 35 -18.87 -14.38 5.52
CA GLU A 35 -19.22 -15.82 5.42
C GLU A 35 -18.88 -16.55 6.73
N PHE A 36 -17.61 -16.49 7.12
CA PHE A 36 -17.09 -17.22 8.27
C PHE A 36 -17.58 -16.65 9.61
N ILE A 37 -17.49 -15.33 9.81
CA ILE A 37 -17.81 -14.69 11.10
C ILE A 37 -19.30 -14.75 11.43
N HIS A 38 -20.16 -14.67 10.43
CA HIS A 38 -21.62 -14.72 10.63
C HIS A 38 -22.20 -16.11 10.39
N GLU A 39 -21.34 -17.14 10.25
CA GLU A 39 -21.73 -18.55 10.07
C GLU A 39 -22.76 -18.73 8.95
N ARG A 40 -22.56 -18.03 7.84
CA ARG A 40 -23.51 -18.07 6.71
C ARG A 40 -23.45 -19.46 6.07
N PRO A 41 -24.59 -20.09 5.75
CA PRO A 41 -24.57 -21.37 5.06
C PRO A 41 -23.84 -21.25 3.72
N ARG A 42 -22.85 -22.12 3.49
CA ARG A 42 -22.02 -22.09 2.27
C ARG A 42 -22.86 -22.06 1.00
N GLU A 43 -23.86 -22.93 0.89
CA GLU A 43 -24.75 -22.99 -0.28
C GLU A 43 -25.49 -21.66 -0.51
N GLU A 44 -25.94 -20.97 0.55
CA GLU A 44 -26.58 -19.66 0.42
C GLU A 44 -25.58 -18.57 0.02
N TYR A 45 -24.36 -18.66 0.53
CA TYR A 45 -23.30 -17.71 0.23
C TYR A 45 -22.84 -17.82 -1.23
N GLU A 46 -22.59 -19.04 -1.71
CA GLU A 46 -22.14 -19.29 -3.08
C GLU A 46 -23.17 -18.83 -4.13
N ARG A 47 -24.46 -18.83 -3.78
CA ARG A 47 -25.53 -18.29 -4.64
C ARG A 47 -25.43 -16.78 -4.87
N LEU A 48 -24.61 -16.04 -4.13
CA LEU A 48 -24.29 -14.65 -4.46
C LEU A 48 -23.66 -14.51 -5.85
N ALA A 49 -23.01 -15.55 -6.38
CA ALA A 49 -22.51 -15.57 -7.75
C ALA A 49 -23.64 -15.45 -8.79
N GLU A 50 -24.86 -15.93 -8.49
CA GLU A 50 -26.04 -15.81 -9.37
C GLU A 50 -26.50 -14.35 -9.53
N THR A 51 -26.07 -13.45 -8.65
CA THR A 51 -26.47 -12.03 -8.64
C THR A 51 -25.29 -11.06 -8.69
N PHE A 52 -24.05 -11.55 -8.78
CA PHE A 52 -22.85 -10.74 -8.91
C PHE A 52 -22.68 -10.24 -10.35
N THR A 53 -23.23 -9.08 -10.70
CA THR A 53 -23.25 -8.59 -12.10
C THR A 53 -22.01 -7.80 -12.50
N ALA A 54 -21.29 -7.22 -11.54
CA ALA A 54 -20.19 -6.28 -11.81
C ALA A 54 -20.59 -5.11 -12.75
N GLU A 55 -21.86 -4.71 -12.77
CA GLU A 55 -22.41 -3.76 -13.76
C GLU A 55 -21.81 -2.36 -13.69
N ASP A 56 -21.35 -1.94 -12.50
CA ASP A 56 -20.70 -0.64 -12.29
C ASP A 56 -19.17 -0.75 -12.22
N PHE A 57 -18.60 -1.94 -12.46
CA PHE A 57 -17.15 -2.11 -12.51
C PHE A 57 -16.58 -1.53 -13.79
N ASP A 58 -15.78 -0.48 -13.64
CA ASP A 58 -14.98 0.16 -14.69
C ASP A 58 -13.51 0.16 -14.28
N ALA A 59 -12.72 -0.69 -14.95
CA ALA A 59 -11.29 -0.82 -14.70
C ALA A 59 -10.51 0.46 -15.05
N ALA A 60 -10.94 1.24 -16.05
CA ALA A 60 -10.30 2.49 -16.42
C ALA A 60 -10.57 3.57 -15.37
N ASP A 61 -11.78 3.63 -14.81
CA ASP A 61 -12.10 4.51 -13.69
C ASP A 61 -11.29 4.16 -12.43
N LEU A 62 -11.11 2.88 -12.12
CA LEU A 62 -10.25 2.44 -11.02
C LEU A 62 -8.79 2.89 -11.20
N VAL A 63 -8.24 2.72 -12.41
CA VAL A 63 -6.89 3.19 -12.73
C VAL A 63 -6.79 4.71 -12.66
N ALA A 64 -7.79 5.45 -13.14
CA ALA A 64 -7.84 6.89 -13.02
C ALA A 64 -7.86 7.35 -11.56
N ALA A 65 -8.66 6.71 -10.71
CA ALA A 65 -8.73 7.01 -9.28
C ALA A 65 -7.40 6.70 -8.56
N ALA A 66 -6.73 5.60 -8.91
CA ALA A 66 -5.41 5.27 -8.38
C ALA A 66 -4.35 6.32 -8.76
N LYS A 67 -4.35 6.77 -10.02
CA LYS A 67 -3.44 7.83 -10.49
C LYS A 67 -3.76 9.19 -9.87
N GLU A 68 -5.05 9.50 -9.67
CA GLU A 68 -5.48 10.71 -8.96
C GLU A 68 -4.98 10.69 -7.50
N MET A 69 -4.94 9.53 -6.84
CA MET A 69 -4.33 9.36 -5.51
C MET A 69 -2.78 9.53 -5.53
N GLY A 70 -2.14 9.35 -6.68
CA GLY A 70 -0.67 9.29 -6.80
C GLY A 70 -0.08 7.88 -6.57
N ALA A 71 -0.86 6.82 -6.80
CA ALA A 71 -0.38 5.45 -6.67
C ALA A 71 0.53 5.02 -7.84
N GLY A 72 1.60 4.28 -7.54
CA GLY A 72 2.46 3.62 -8.53
C GLY A 72 2.01 2.20 -8.90
N TYR A 73 1.12 1.60 -8.11
CA TYR A 73 0.59 0.24 -8.33
C TYR A 73 -0.82 0.06 -7.74
N ILE A 74 -1.53 -0.96 -8.23
CA ILE A 74 -2.83 -1.37 -7.69
C ILE A 74 -2.78 -2.86 -7.37
N THR A 75 -3.17 -3.24 -6.14
CA THR A 75 -3.34 -4.62 -5.72
C THR A 75 -4.82 -4.97 -5.67
N LEU A 76 -5.28 -5.86 -6.56
CA LEU A 76 -6.67 -6.31 -6.63
C LEU A 76 -6.81 -7.74 -6.09
N THR A 77 -7.83 -8.01 -5.27
CA THR A 77 -8.22 -9.36 -4.85
C THR A 77 -8.64 -10.21 -6.05
N THR A 78 -7.75 -11.04 -6.59
CA THR A 78 -8.11 -12.00 -7.65
C THR A 78 -8.86 -13.20 -7.09
N LYS A 79 -8.58 -13.56 -5.84
CA LYS A 79 -9.36 -14.50 -5.01
C LYS A 79 -9.21 -14.13 -3.53
N HIS A 80 -10.32 -14.02 -2.80
CA HIS A 80 -10.30 -13.89 -1.34
C HIS A 80 -10.59 -15.23 -0.64
N HIS A 81 -10.67 -15.27 0.69
CA HIS A 81 -10.89 -16.51 1.44
C HIS A 81 -12.20 -17.23 1.10
N GLU A 82 -13.22 -16.50 0.66
CA GLU A 82 -14.48 -17.08 0.15
C GLU A 82 -14.26 -18.02 -1.05
N GLY A 83 -13.08 -17.98 -1.70
CA GLY A 83 -12.70 -18.90 -2.77
C GLY A 83 -13.22 -18.53 -4.16
N PHE A 84 -13.99 -17.44 -4.28
CA PHE A 84 -14.48 -16.93 -5.56
C PHE A 84 -13.36 -16.23 -6.35
N PHE A 85 -13.16 -16.66 -7.61
CA PHE A 85 -12.14 -16.07 -8.48
C PHE A 85 -12.73 -14.95 -9.33
N LEU A 86 -12.08 -13.79 -9.38
CA LEU A 86 -12.51 -12.67 -10.24
C LEU A 86 -12.09 -12.81 -11.72
N TYR A 87 -11.56 -13.97 -12.11
CA TYR A 87 -10.91 -14.17 -13.40
C TYR A 87 -11.21 -15.54 -14.00
N ASP A 88 -10.94 -15.72 -15.29
CA ASP A 88 -11.12 -17.01 -15.95
C ASP A 88 -10.08 -18.02 -15.46
N THR A 89 -10.56 -19.00 -14.69
CA THR A 89 -9.74 -20.08 -14.13
C THR A 89 -9.42 -21.18 -15.16
N CYS A 90 -9.79 -20.99 -16.43
CA CYS A 90 -9.51 -21.90 -17.54
C CYS A 90 -9.96 -23.34 -17.28
N GLY A 91 -11.11 -23.50 -16.60
CA GLY A 91 -11.69 -24.79 -16.25
C GLY A 91 -11.16 -25.42 -14.94
N LEU A 92 -10.30 -24.72 -14.20
CA LEU A 92 -9.83 -25.16 -12.89
C LEU A 92 -10.95 -25.09 -11.83
N SER A 93 -11.82 -24.08 -11.92
CA SER A 93 -13.01 -23.93 -11.09
C SER A 93 -14.20 -23.47 -11.95
N THR A 94 -15.41 -23.60 -11.41
CA THR A 94 -16.61 -22.91 -11.93
C THR A 94 -17.14 -21.85 -10.96
N PHE A 95 -16.49 -21.70 -9.80
CA PHE A 95 -16.79 -20.66 -8.82
C PHE A 95 -15.97 -19.41 -9.12
N ASP A 96 -16.23 -18.81 -10.29
CA ASP A 96 -15.50 -17.66 -10.81
C ASP A 96 -16.41 -16.64 -11.52
N ALA A 97 -15.87 -15.45 -11.79
CA ALA A 97 -16.61 -14.35 -12.39
C ALA A 97 -17.17 -14.66 -13.80
N PRO A 98 -16.45 -15.35 -14.70
CA PRO A 98 -17.01 -15.77 -15.99
C PRO A 98 -18.23 -16.70 -15.89
N HIS A 99 -18.30 -17.57 -14.88
CA HIS A 99 -19.46 -18.45 -14.65
C HIS A 99 -20.54 -17.82 -13.75
N SER A 100 -20.30 -16.62 -13.21
CA SER A 100 -21.28 -15.85 -12.42
C SER A 100 -22.19 -14.99 -13.30
N ALA A 101 -23.11 -14.24 -12.69
CA ALA A 101 -23.93 -13.25 -13.40
C ALA A 101 -23.12 -12.13 -14.08
N ALA A 102 -21.86 -11.94 -13.73
CA ALA A 102 -20.98 -10.98 -14.38
C ALA A 102 -20.63 -11.42 -15.81
N GLY A 103 -20.43 -12.73 -16.03
CA GLY A 103 -20.07 -13.28 -17.34
C GLY A 103 -18.78 -12.69 -17.94
N ARG A 104 -17.88 -12.16 -17.09
CA ARG A 104 -16.72 -11.35 -17.48
C ARG A 104 -15.46 -11.81 -16.74
N ASP A 105 -14.32 -11.68 -17.41
CA ASP A 105 -13.00 -11.81 -16.79
C ASP A 105 -12.58 -10.43 -16.25
N LEU A 106 -12.87 -10.18 -14.98
CA LEU A 106 -12.70 -8.86 -14.36
C LEU A 106 -11.22 -8.53 -14.11
N VAL A 107 -10.38 -9.55 -13.91
CA VAL A 107 -8.92 -9.36 -13.78
C VAL A 107 -8.28 -9.06 -15.13
N ARG A 108 -8.77 -9.63 -16.24
CA ARG A 108 -8.34 -9.23 -17.60
C ARG A 108 -8.58 -7.74 -17.83
N GLU A 109 -9.81 -7.28 -17.59
CA GLU A 109 -10.17 -5.87 -17.74
C GLU A 109 -9.30 -4.96 -16.86
N PHE A 110 -9.06 -5.37 -15.60
CA PHE A 110 -8.18 -4.67 -14.68
C PHE A 110 -6.73 -4.56 -15.20
N VAL A 111 -6.15 -5.66 -15.66
CA VAL A 111 -4.78 -5.68 -16.16
C VAL A 111 -4.63 -4.84 -17.42
N ASP A 112 -5.55 -4.99 -18.37
CA ASP A 112 -5.50 -4.26 -19.63
C ASP A 112 -5.61 -2.74 -19.39
N ALA A 113 -6.48 -2.32 -18.47
CA ALA A 113 -6.57 -0.94 -18.03
C ALA A 113 -5.31 -0.46 -17.29
N CYS A 114 -4.71 -1.30 -16.45
CA CYS A 114 -3.45 -0.98 -15.77
C CYS A 114 -2.32 -0.73 -16.76
N HIS A 115 -2.15 -1.62 -17.74
CA HIS A 115 -1.14 -1.48 -18.79
C HIS A 115 -1.39 -0.24 -19.65
N ALA A 116 -2.64 0.00 -20.05
CA ALA A 116 -3.02 1.21 -20.80
C ALA A 116 -2.76 2.50 -19.98
N GLY A 117 -2.95 2.43 -18.66
CA GLY A 117 -2.72 3.53 -17.73
C GLY A 117 -1.27 3.69 -17.27
N GLY A 118 -0.36 2.77 -17.62
CA GLY A 118 1.03 2.78 -17.15
C GLY A 118 1.17 2.57 -15.63
N ILE A 119 0.25 1.85 -15.01
CA ILE A 119 0.29 1.47 -13.59
C ILE A 119 0.53 -0.04 -13.47
N LYS A 120 1.31 -0.50 -12.49
CA LYS A 120 1.64 -1.92 -12.35
C LYS A 120 0.48 -2.68 -11.68
N PRO A 121 -0.07 -3.75 -12.29
CA PRO A 121 -1.11 -4.57 -11.67
C PRO A 121 -0.50 -5.61 -10.71
N PHE A 122 -0.99 -5.65 -9.48
CA PHE A 122 -0.64 -6.65 -8.47
C PHE A 122 -1.87 -7.50 -8.15
N PHE A 123 -1.63 -8.78 -7.89
CA PHE A 123 -2.68 -9.75 -7.61
C PHE A 123 -2.64 -10.17 -6.16
N TYR A 124 -3.68 -9.83 -5.41
CA TYR A 124 -3.93 -10.46 -4.13
C TYR A 124 -4.53 -11.84 -4.33
N MET A 125 -3.95 -12.85 -3.69
CA MET A 125 -4.40 -14.24 -3.76
C MET A 125 -4.46 -14.82 -2.35
N ALA A 126 -5.68 -15.15 -1.91
CA ALA A 126 -5.85 -15.87 -0.66
C ALA A 126 -5.35 -17.32 -0.79
N THR A 127 -4.42 -17.74 0.07
CA THR A 127 -3.99 -19.16 0.15
C THR A 127 -4.86 -19.96 1.13
N TYR A 128 -5.64 -19.30 1.99
CA TYR A 128 -6.68 -19.90 2.80
C TYR A 128 -7.99 -19.83 2.03
N ASP A 129 -8.68 -20.96 1.90
CA ASP A 129 -9.83 -21.13 1.02
C ASP A 129 -10.97 -21.84 1.75
N TRP A 130 -12.13 -21.19 1.80
CA TRP A 130 -13.35 -21.70 2.44
C TRP A 130 -14.22 -22.51 1.49
N HIS A 131 -14.00 -22.39 0.18
CA HIS A 131 -14.77 -23.06 -0.84
C HIS A 131 -14.25 -24.47 -1.12
N SER A 132 -12.96 -24.59 -1.45
CA SER A 132 -12.34 -25.84 -1.91
C SER A 132 -12.30 -26.89 -0.80
N PRO A 133 -13.00 -28.04 -0.94
CA PRO A 133 -12.95 -29.11 0.06
C PRO A 133 -11.53 -29.66 0.26
N LEU A 134 -10.71 -29.62 -0.79
CA LEU A 134 -9.31 -30.06 -0.77
C LEU A 134 -8.52 -29.39 0.35
N TYR A 135 -8.82 -28.13 0.69
CA TYR A 135 -8.13 -27.42 1.76
C TYR A 135 -8.12 -28.19 3.09
N GLU A 136 -9.20 -28.92 3.38
CA GLU A 136 -9.31 -29.75 4.58
C GLU A 136 -9.13 -31.24 4.31
N THR A 137 -9.55 -31.75 3.16
CA THR A 137 -9.53 -33.20 2.88
C THR A 137 -8.20 -33.71 2.30
N ASP A 138 -7.51 -32.88 1.52
CA ASP A 138 -6.25 -33.23 0.86
C ASP A 138 -5.44 -31.94 0.57
N PHE A 139 -4.69 -31.52 1.59
CA PHE A 139 -3.98 -30.25 1.55
C PHE A 139 -2.92 -30.21 0.45
N ASP A 140 -2.28 -31.33 0.13
CA ASP A 140 -1.30 -31.40 -0.94
C ASP A 140 -1.94 -31.18 -2.32
N ALA A 141 -3.09 -31.81 -2.58
CA ALA A 141 -3.87 -31.56 -3.78
C ALA A 141 -4.38 -30.09 -3.84
N TYR A 142 -4.73 -29.50 -2.70
CA TYR A 142 -5.06 -28.07 -2.64
C TYR A 142 -3.88 -27.17 -3.01
N LEU A 143 -2.66 -27.47 -2.55
CA LEU A 143 -1.47 -26.70 -2.93
C LEU A 143 -1.16 -26.81 -4.42
N GLU A 144 -1.40 -27.97 -5.04
CA GLU A 144 -1.31 -28.14 -6.49
C GLU A 144 -2.37 -27.31 -7.23
N TYR A 145 -3.61 -27.29 -6.74
CA TYR A 145 -4.71 -26.46 -7.24
C TYR A 145 -4.38 -24.96 -7.14
N LEU A 146 -3.88 -24.49 -6.00
CA LEU A 146 -3.45 -23.10 -5.79
C LEU A 146 -2.32 -22.73 -6.77
N ARG A 147 -1.32 -23.61 -6.93
CA ARG A 147 -0.20 -23.38 -7.86
C ARG A 147 -0.68 -23.32 -9.31
N ALA A 148 -1.60 -24.20 -9.73
CA ALA A 148 -2.18 -24.17 -11.07
C ALA A 148 -2.94 -22.86 -11.32
N SER A 149 -3.68 -22.37 -10.32
CA SER A 149 -4.37 -21.08 -10.35
C SER A 149 -3.39 -19.90 -10.53
N VAL A 150 -2.29 -19.88 -9.78
CA VAL A 150 -1.23 -18.85 -9.93
C VAL A 150 -0.52 -18.97 -11.28
N GLU A 151 -0.29 -20.18 -11.78
CA GLU A 151 0.30 -20.41 -13.10
C GLU A 151 -0.56 -19.82 -14.23
N ILE A 152 -1.90 -19.91 -14.14
CA ILE A 152 -2.83 -19.26 -15.07
C ILE A 152 -2.64 -17.75 -15.06
N LEU A 153 -2.60 -17.12 -13.88
CA LEU A 153 -2.36 -15.68 -13.74
C LEU A 153 -1.02 -15.27 -14.35
N CYS A 154 0.04 -16.04 -14.09
CA CYS A 154 1.36 -15.77 -14.65
C CYS A 154 1.43 -15.88 -16.18
N LYS A 155 0.65 -16.76 -16.81
CA LYS A 155 0.75 -17.04 -18.25
C LYS A 155 -0.18 -16.20 -19.10
N ASN A 156 -1.37 -15.93 -18.60
CA ASN A 156 -2.46 -15.42 -19.45
C ASN A 156 -2.66 -13.91 -19.31
N TYR A 157 -2.10 -13.27 -18.27
CA TYR A 157 -2.37 -11.87 -17.92
C TYR A 157 -1.22 -10.91 -18.22
N GLY A 158 -0.35 -11.22 -19.17
CA GLY A 158 0.75 -10.33 -19.56
C GLY A 158 1.77 -10.10 -18.43
N GLU A 159 2.45 -8.95 -18.43
CA GLU A 159 3.40 -8.60 -17.36
C GLU A 159 2.64 -8.22 -16.08
N VAL A 160 2.99 -8.86 -14.96
CA VAL A 160 2.40 -8.58 -13.65
C VAL A 160 3.42 -7.90 -12.74
N GLY A 161 2.95 -6.93 -11.94
CA GLY A 161 3.79 -6.24 -10.97
C GLY A 161 4.16 -7.13 -9.78
N GLY A 162 3.24 -7.98 -9.33
CA GLY A 162 3.51 -8.89 -8.22
C GLY A 162 2.31 -9.68 -7.73
N PHE A 163 2.57 -10.57 -6.78
CA PHE A 163 1.61 -11.36 -6.04
C PHE A 163 1.65 -11.03 -4.56
N TRP A 164 0.47 -10.82 -3.98
CA TRP A 164 0.25 -10.53 -2.57
C TRP A 164 -0.54 -11.67 -1.95
N PHE A 165 0.15 -12.55 -1.24
CA PHE A 165 -0.46 -13.75 -0.67
C PHE A 165 -1.01 -13.53 0.73
N ASP A 166 -2.17 -14.13 1.01
CA ASP A 166 -2.81 -14.14 2.33
C ASP A 166 -3.47 -15.51 2.57
N GLY A 167 -2.80 -16.45 3.22
CA GLY A 167 -3.51 -17.63 3.74
C GLY A 167 -2.75 -18.42 4.81
N ASN A 168 -1.43 -18.27 4.79
CA ASN A 168 -0.52 -19.21 5.40
C ASN A 168 -0.61 -19.31 6.93
N TRP A 169 -1.02 -18.24 7.62
CA TRP A 169 -1.14 -18.20 9.07
C TRP A 169 -2.31 -19.04 9.62
N ASN A 170 -3.21 -19.53 8.75
CA ASN A 170 -4.28 -20.44 9.13
C ASN A 170 -3.77 -21.83 9.54
N LYS A 171 -2.92 -22.47 8.70
CA LYS A 171 -2.24 -23.75 9.02
C LYS A 171 -0.77 -23.51 9.31
N LYS A 172 -0.46 -23.06 10.53
CA LYS A 172 0.88 -22.55 10.93
C LYS A 172 2.01 -23.58 10.83
N ASP A 173 1.69 -24.84 11.09
CA ASP A 173 2.67 -25.94 11.14
C ASP A 173 2.69 -26.78 9.86
N ALA A 174 1.88 -26.41 8.86
CA ALA A 174 1.81 -27.13 7.60
C ALA A 174 2.96 -26.71 6.66
N ASP A 175 3.42 -27.65 5.85
CA ASP A 175 4.29 -27.36 4.72
C ASP A 175 3.44 -26.78 3.59
N TRP A 176 3.58 -25.47 3.35
CA TRP A 176 2.86 -24.75 2.31
C TRP A 176 3.45 -24.91 0.91
N LYS A 177 4.55 -25.67 0.76
CA LYS A 177 5.24 -25.87 -0.53
C LYS A 177 5.52 -24.54 -1.24
N LEU A 178 5.98 -23.56 -0.45
CA LEU A 178 6.29 -22.21 -0.90
C LEU A 178 7.37 -22.18 -2.01
N PRO A 179 8.44 -23.01 -1.95
CA PRO A 179 9.41 -23.06 -3.04
C PRO A 179 8.78 -23.42 -4.40
N GLU A 180 7.80 -24.32 -4.44
CA GLU A 180 7.09 -24.71 -5.65
C GLU A 180 6.16 -23.60 -6.16
N LEU A 181 5.43 -22.95 -5.25
CA LEU A 181 4.55 -21.83 -5.59
C LEU A 181 5.34 -20.64 -6.12
N TYR A 182 6.35 -20.19 -5.39
CA TYR A 182 7.19 -19.06 -5.77
C TYR A 182 8.08 -19.38 -6.96
N GLY A 183 8.57 -20.63 -7.07
CA GLY A 183 9.29 -21.12 -8.24
C GLY A 183 8.45 -21.03 -9.52
N THR A 184 7.13 -21.25 -9.42
CA THR A 184 6.21 -21.07 -10.56
C THR A 184 6.15 -19.62 -11.00
N ILE A 185 6.05 -18.67 -10.06
CA ILE A 185 6.10 -17.23 -10.36
C ILE A 185 7.44 -16.88 -11.00
N ARG A 186 8.56 -17.27 -10.40
CA ARG A 186 9.90 -16.98 -10.92
C ARG A 186 10.13 -17.53 -12.33
N LYS A 187 9.55 -18.69 -12.65
CA LYS A 187 9.66 -19.31 -13.98
C LYS A 187 9.00 -18.48 -15.08
N TYR A 188 7.83 -17.90 -14.82
CA TYR A 188 7.03 -17.21 -15.85
C TYR A 188 7.06 -15.69 -15.74
N GLN A 189 7.29 -15.16 -14.54
CA GLN A 189 7.28 -13.74 -14.18
C GLN A 189 8.48 -13.44 -13.25
N PRO A 190 9.73 -13.54 -13.74
CA PRO A 190 10.94 -13.48 -12.91
C PRO A 190 11.11 -12.14 -12.15
N ASN A 191 10.49 -11.07 -12.64
CA ASN A 191 10.54 -9.74 -12.03
C ASN A 191 9.34 -9.42 -11.13
N ALA A 192 8.32 -10.27 -11.09
CA ALA A 192 7.15 -10.03 -10.26
C ALA A 192 7.53 -10.03 -8.77
N ILE A 193 7.04 -9.05 -8.04
CA ILE A 193 7.23 -8.98 -6.60
C ILE A 193 6.46 -10.10 -5.90
N ILE A 194 7.08 -10.73 -4.91
CA ILE A 194 6.42 -11.73 -4.06
C ILE A 194 6.28 -11.19 -2.65
N ILE A 195 5.02 -11.02 -2.22
CA ILE A 195 4.62 -10.55 -0.90
C ILE A 195 3.81 -11.66 -0.24
N ASN A 196 4.06 -11.94 1.03
CA ASN A 196 3.23 -12.86 1.81
C ASN A 196 2.91 -12.25 3.16
N ASN A 197 1.63 -12.04 3.41
CA ASN A 197 1.16 -11.47 4.64
C ASN A 197 1.16 -12.49 5.76
N THR A 198 1.86 -12.14 6.82
CA THR A 198 2.06 -13.01 7.99
C THR A 198 1.05 -12.73 9.11
N GLY A 199 0.06 -11.88 8.82
CA GLY A 199 -1.02 -11.47 9.69
C GLY A 199 -0.60 -10.51 10.80
N LEU A 200 -1.60 -9.97 11.50
CA LEU A 200 -1.43 -8.94 12.54
C LEU A 200 -0.44 -9.28 13.67
N LYS A 201 -0.20 -10.57 13.94
CA LYS A 201 0.67 -11.05 15.04
C LYS A 201 2.14 -11.22 14.65
N ASN A 202 2.46 -11.31 13.35
CA ASN A 202 3.82 -11.60 12.87
C ASN A 202 4.33 -10.57 11.85
N ARG A 203 3.79 -9.34 11.85
CA ARG A 203 4.20 -8.25 10.95
C ARG A 203 5.71 -8.13 10.82
N GLY A 204 6.21 -7.96 9.60
CA GLY A 204 7.64 -7.88 9.33
C GLY A 204 8.39 -9.22 9.33
N LYS A 205 7.70 -10.36 9.52
CA LYS A 205 8.35 -11.67 9.46
C LYS A 205 8.59 -12.11 8.02
N ILE A 206 9.84 -12.51 7.74
CA ILE A 206 10.24 -13.15 6.48
C ILE A 206 10.10 -14.66 6.68
N ILE A 207 9.31 -15.32 5.82
CA ILE A 207 8.99 -16.75 5.96
C ILE A 207 9.63 -17.64 4.89
N ASP A 208 10.16 -17.04 3.82
CA ASP A 208 10.79 -17.76 2.72
C ASP A 208 11.83 -16.85 2.03
N PRO A 209 12.97 -17.38 1.53
CA PRO A 209 13.99 -16.60 0.83
C PRO A 209 13.51 -15.90 -0.45
N GLU A 210 12.43 -16.35 -1.09
CA GLU A 210 11.87 -15.72 -2.30
C GLU A 210 11.03 -14.47 -2.01
N ILE A 211 10.64 -14.22 -0.75
CA ILE A 211 9.88 -13.02 -0.35
C ILE A 211 10.69 -11.76 -0.65
N ASP A 212 10.11 -10.85 -1.43
CA ASP A 212 10.72 -9.58 -1.80
C ASP A 212 10.23 -8.42 -0.91
N VAL A 213 9.06 -8.56 -0.28
CA VAL A 213 8.44 -7.53 0.59
C VAL A 213 7.81 -8.16 1.84
N THR A 214 8.04 -7.54 2.99
CA THR A 214 7.35 -7.87 4.26
C THR A 214 6.18 -6.92 4.52
N THR A 215 5.12 -7.42 5.16
CA THR A 215 3.91 -6.64 5.42
C THR A 215 3.79 -6.16 6.87
N TYR A 216 3.21 -4.97 7.02
CA TYR A 216 2.91 -4.31 8.29
C TYR A 216 1.46 -3.86 8.31
N GLU A 217 0.57 -4.83 8.48
CA GLU A 217 -0.87 -4.61 8.35
C GLU A 217 -1.41 -3.59 9.38
N ARG A 218 -2.07 -2.53 8.92
CA ARG A 218 -2.66 -1.40 9.66
C ARG A 218 -1.71 -0.39 10.31
N ARG A 219 -0.47 -0.77 10.65
CA ARG A 219 0.53 0.17 11.23
C ARG A 219 1.93 -0.43 11.32
N ILE A 220 2.91 0.47 11.39
CA ILE A 220 4.30 0.20 11.77
C ILE A 220 4.74 1.20 12.87
N SER A 221 5.43 0.72 13.90
CA SER A 221 5.93 1.54 15.03
C SER A 221 7.45 1.67 15.08
N GLY A 222 8.17 0.96 14.22
CA GLY A 222 9.63 0.96 14.12
C GLY A 222 10.07 1.07 12.66
N GLU A 223 11.22 0.46 12.35
CA GLU A 223 11.73 0.36 10.98
C GLU A 223 11.33 -0.97 10.34
N VAL A 224 11.41 -1.02 9.01
CA VAL A 224 11.23 -2.25 8.26
C VAL A 224 12.33 -3.26 8.61
N ASN A 225 11.94 -4.52 8.73
CA ASN A 225 12.86 -5.64 8.77
C ASN A 225 13.33 -5.95 7.35
N HIS A 226 14.46 -5.37 6.97
CA HIS A 226 15.05 -5.54 5.64
C HIS A 226 15.74 -6.89 5.41
N GLY A 227 15.60 -7.83 6.35
CA GLY A 227 16.29 -9.12 6.33
C GLY A 227 17.65 -9.09 7.01
N PRO A 228 18.34 -10.24 7.07
CA PRO A 228 19.66 -10.34 7.67
C PRO A 228 20.71 -9.61 6.84
N GLU A 229 21.78 -9.14 7.49
CA GLU A 229 22.78 -8.27 6.86
C GLU A 229 23.47 -8.89 5.63
N ASP A 230 23.74 -10.20 5.69
CA ASP A 230 24.36 -11.00 4.64
C ASP A 230 23.34 -11.73 3.73
N GLY A 231 22.03 -11.48 3.93
CA GLY A 231 20.97 -12.10 3.14
C GLY A 231 20.44 -11.19 2.03
N LYS A 232 19.42 -11.67 1.31
CA LYS A 232 18.67 -10.86 0.34
C LYS A 232 17.99 -9.69 1.05
N TYR A 233 18.16 -8.49 0.55
CA TYR A 233 17.40 -7.31 0.99
C TYR A 233 15.90 -7.51 0.74
N VAL A 234 15.07 -7.11 1.70
CA VAL A 234 13.60 -7.21 1.63
C VAL A 234 12.99 -5.83 1.88
N ALA A 235 12.06 -5.41 1.03
CA ALA A 235 11.33 -4.15 1.22
C ALA A 235 10.21 -4.30 2.26
N GLY A 236 9.59 -3.18 2.64
CA GLY A 236 8.43 -3.16 3.54
C GLY A 236 7.19 -2.56 2.88
N GLU A 237 6.02 -3.00 3.32
CA GLU A 237 4.74 -2.40 2.96
C GLU A 237 3.82 -2.26 4.17
N VAL A 238 3.25 -1.06 4.36
CA VAL A 238 2.22 -0.77 5.37
C VAL A 238 0.87 -0.69 4.67
N SER A 239 0.05 -1.73 4.80
CA SER A 239 -1.33 -1.69 4.32
C SER A 239 -2.25 -1.01 5.32
N VAL A 240 -3.18 -0.18 4.86
CA VAL A 240 -4.10 0.58 5.73
C VAL A 240 -5.51 0.65 5.13
N THR A 241 -6.52 0.43 5.96
CA THR A 241 -7.94 0.61 5.62
C THR A 241 -8.36 2.07 5.76
N THR A 242 -9.30 2.54 4.95
CA THR A 242 -9.92 3.87 5.13
C THR A 242 -10.88 3.90 6.33
N ASN A 243 -11.52 2.78 6.66
CA ASN A 243 -12.32 2.57 7.87
C ASN A 243 -11.78 1.36 8.67
N LYS A 244 -12.61 0.51 9.27
CA LYS A 244 -12.17 -0.69 10.03
C LYS A 244 -12.15 -1.98 9.22
N HIS A 245 -12.65 -1.98 7.98
CA HIS A 245 -12.81 -3.17 7.14
C HIS A 245 -12.00 -3.05 5.84
N TRP A 246 -11.62 -4.20 5.27
CA TRP A 246 -10.99 -4.25 3.96
C TRP A 246 -12.07 -4.26 2.87
N GLY A 247 -12.96 -5.25 2.91
CA GLY A 247 -14.16 -5.29 2.10
C GLY A 247 -15.21 -4.27 2.56
N ARG A 248 -16.20 -4.00 1.70
CA ARG A 248 -17.26 -3.03 2.01
C ARG A 248 -18.00 -3.41 3.30
N ALA A 249 -18.20 -2.42 4.17
CA ALA A 249 -19.01 -2.52 5.37
C ALA A 249 -19.98 -1.33 5.46
N ALA A 250 -21.29 -1.57 5.29
CA ALA A 250 -22.30 -0.50 5.17
C ALA A 250 -22.53 0.28 6.47
N ASN A 251 -22.31 -0.36 7.62
CA ASN A 251 -22.51 0.22 8.94
C ASN A 251 -21.19 0.63 9.62
N ASP A 252 -20.08 0.60 8.90
CA ASP A 252 -18.79 1.08 9.41
C ASP A 252 -18.63 2.57 9.08
N LEU A 253 -18.98 3.40 10.07
CA LEU A 253 -18.88 4.85 9.97
C LEU A 253 -17.54 5.38 10.53
N ASP A 254 -16.70 4.52 11.12
CA ASP A 254 -15.44 4.91 11.76
C ASP A 254 -14.31 5.00 10.73
N TYR A 255 -14.49 5.97 9.82
CA TYR A 255 -13.51 6.34 8.82
C TYR A 255 -12.37 7.14 9.48
N LYS A 256 -11.14 6.78 9.10
CA LYS A 256 -9.94 7.56 9.44
C LYS A 256 -10.07 8.96 8.86
N SER A 257 -9.57 9.95 9.58
CA SER A 257 -9.49 11.31 9.01
C SER A 257 -8.48 11.35 7.85
N PRO A 258 -8.60 12.31 6.91
CA PRO A 258 -7.56 12.57 5.92
C PRO A 258 -6.17 12.78 6.57
N ARG A 259 -6.13 13.45 7.73
CA ARG A 259 -4.92 13.62 8.54
C ARG A 259 -4.27 12.28 8.90
N GLU A 260 -5.05 11.36 9.46
CA GLU A 260 -4.53 10.04 9.87
C GLU A 260 -3.99 9.24 8.68
N LEU A 261 -4.64 9.31 7.52
CA LEU A 261 -4.17 8.62 6.31
C LEU A 261 -2.88 9.24 5.76
N ILE A 262 -2.80 10.56 5.65
CA ILE A 262 -1.58 11.26 5.20
C ILE A 262 -0.42 10.99 6.15
N GLU A 263 -0.64 11.09 7.46
CA GLU A 263 0.39 10.78 8.46
C GLU A 263 0.78 9.29 8.43
N THR A 264 -0.15 8.38 8.10
CA THR A 264 0.18 6.96 7.91
C THR A 264 1.08 6.74 6.69
N ILE A 265 0.80 7.41 5.56
CA ILE A 265 1.65 7.34 4.36
C ILE A 265 3.04 7.90 4.66
N ALA A 266 3.11 9.07 5.29
CA ALA A 266 4.38 9.67 5.71
C ALA A 266 5.17 8.76 6.66
N ASN A 267 4.51 8.17 7.67
CA ASN A 267 5.15 7.26 8.63
C ASN A 267 5.61 5.94 7.98
N ALA A 268 4.89 5.44 6.96
CA ALA A 268 5.37 4.29 6.19
C ALA A 268 6.70 4.61 5.50
N ARG A 269 6.80 5.77 4.84
CA ARG A 269 8.06 6.22 4.21
C ARG A 269 9.17 6.46 5.22
N ARG A 270 8.86 7.08 6.38
CA ARG A 270 9.79 7.21 7.51
C ARG A 270 10.40 5.88 7.92
N ALA A 271 9.58 4.83 7.95
CA ALA A 271 10.01 3.49 8.37
C ALA A 271 10.76 2.71 7.27
N GLY A 272 10.87 3.25 6.05
CA GLY A 272 11.46 2.55 4.90
C GLY A 272 10.50 1.60 4.19
N ALA A 273 9.18 1.83 4.29
CA ALA A 273 8.15 1.01 3.67
C ALA A 273 7.36 1.80 2.61
N ASN A 274 6.78 1.09 1.65
CA ASN A 274 5.65 1.61 0.85
C ASN A 274 4.38 1.69 1.71
N ALA A 275 3.44 2.55 1.32
CA ALA A 275 2.09 2.56 1.87
C ALA A 275 1.09 1.94 0.87
N LEU A 276 0.12 1.17 1.36
CA LEU A 276 -0.92 0.54 0.54
C LEU A 276 -2.30 0.89 1.11
N VAL A 277 -3.01 1.84 0.49
CA VAL A 277 -4.29 2.38 0.98
C VAL A 277 -5.46 1.59 0.39
N ASN A 278 -6.37 1.11 1.22
CA ASN A 278 -7.47 0.25 0.79
C ASN A 278 -8.80 0.96 0.52
N ILE A 279 -9.47 0.51 -0.54
CA ILE A 279 -10.90 0.72 -0.79
C ILE A 279 -11.64 -0.63 -0.90
N GLY A 280 -12.94 -0.61 -0.62
CA GLY A 280 -13.85 -1.75 -0.80
C GLY A 280 -15.03 -1.33 -1.69
N PRO A 281 -14.99 -1.65 -3.00
CA PRO A 281 -16.05 -1.29 -3.94
C PRO A 281 -17.43 -1.87 -3.57
N THR A 282 -18.50 -1.32 -4.17
CA THR A 282 -19.88 -1.83 -4.02
C THR A 282 -20.01 -3.25 -4.56
N GLY A 283 -21.12 -3.94 -4.26
CA GLY A 283 -21.41 -5.26 -4.86
C GLY A 283 -21.42 -5.25 -6.39
N THR A 284 -21.78 -4.12 -7.00
CA THR A 284 -21.77 -3.90 -8.46
C THR A 284 -20.40 -3.44 -9.01
N GLY A 285 -19.42 -3.14 -8.16
CA GLY A 285 -18.05 -2.77 -8.55
C GLY A 285 -17.71 -1.28 -8.56
N ALA A 286 -18.64 -0.41 -8.15
CA ALA A 286 -18.41 1.04 -8.10
C ALA A 286 -17.47 1.45 -6.95
N ILE A 287 -16.60 2.42 -7.21
CA ILE A 287 -15.92 3.19 -6.16
C ILE A 287 -16.93 4.21 -5.61
N SER A 288 -17.24 4.12 -4.32
CA SER A 288 -18.20 5.05 -3.70
C SER A 288 -17.68 6.50 -3.71
N ALA A 289 -18.60 7.47 -3.70
CA ALA A 289 -18.23 8.89 -3.69
C ALA A 289 -17.32 9.26 -2.51
N LEU A 290 -17.58 8.68 -1.33
CA LEU A 290 -16.74 8.89 -0.15
C LEU A 290 -15.31 8.36 -0.36
N GLN A 291 -15.17 7.13 -0.85
CA GLN A 291 -13.86 6.54 -1.16
C GLN A 291 -13.11 7.39 -2.19
N ARG A 292 -13.79 7.84 -3.24
CA ARG A 292 -13.19 8.72 -4.26
C ARG A 292 -12.68 10.02 -3.66
N GLU A 293 -13.42 10.62 -2.74
CA GLU A 293 -12.97 11.86 -2.08
C GLU A 293 -11.74 11.62 -1.19
N TYR A 294 -11.66 10.48 -0.51
CA TYR A 294 -10.43 10.09 0.21
C TYR A 294 -9.23 9.98 -0.72
N LEU A 295 -9.39 9.31 -1.87
CA LEU A 295 -8.32 9.18 -2.87
C LEU A 295 -7.89 10.56 -3.40
N ARG A 296 -8.85 11.48 -3.64
CA ARG A 296 -8.58 12.87 -4.05
C ARG A 296 -7.83 13.68 -3.00
N LEU A 297 -8.22 13.59 -1.74
CA LEU A 297 -7.55 14.32 -0.66
C LEU A 297 -6.10 13.86 -0.49
N ILE A 298 -5.85 12.55 -0.57
CA ILE A 298 -4.50 12.00 -0.60
C ILE A 298 -3.76 12.50 -1.86
N GLY A 299 -4.41 12.44 -3.01
CA GLY A 299 -3.89 12.93 -4.29
C GLY A 299 -3.43 14.39 -4.27
N ARG A 300 -4.20 15.27 -3.64
CA ARG A 300 -3.83 16.68 -3.45
C ARG A 300 -2.57 16.83 -2.63
N TRP A 301 -2.40 16.04 -1.57
CA TRP A 301 -1.16 16.04 -0.78
C TRP A 301 0.01 15.43 -1.58
N MET A 302 -0.24 14.34 -2.31
CA MET A 302 0.75 13.68 -3.18
C MET A 302 1.22 14.56 -4.34
N ALA A 303 0.41 15.51 -4.83
CA ALA A 303 0.86 16.49 -5.81
C ALA A 303 2.02 17.36 -5.29
N MET A 304 2.08 17.60 -3.98
CA MET A 304 3.20 18.28 -3.31
C MET A 304 4.29 17.28 -2.88
N ALA A 305 3.88 16.15 -2.29
CA ALA A 305 4.79 15.22 -1.63
C ALA A 305 5.43 14.17 -2.56
N GLY A 306 4.92 14.00 -3.77
CA GLY A 306 5.17 12.82 -4.62
C GLY A 306 6.64 12.48 -4.82
N ALA A 307 7.48 13.46 -5.15
CA ALA A 307 8.92 13.23 -5.31
C ALA A 307 9.55 12.63 -4.04
N SER A 308 9.20 13.14 -2.86
CA SER A 308 9.71 12.63 -1.59
C SER A 308 9.10 11.30 -1.16
N VAL A 309 7.88 10.98 -1.62
CA VAL A 309 7.21 9.72 -1.27
C VAL A 309 7.68 8.57 -2.17
N HIS A 310 7.90 8.82 -3.45
CA HIS A 310 8.32 7.79 -4.41
C HIS A 310 9.79 7.42 -4.23
N THR A 311 10.72 8.34 -4.47
CA THR A 311 12.14 7.99 -4.64
C THR A 311 12.99 8.13 -3.37
N ALA A 312 12.56 8.91 -2.39
CA ALA A 312 13.37 9.13 -1.18
C ALA A 312 13.32 7.94 -0.20
N ARG A 313 14.35 7.80 0.63
CA ARG A 313 14.51 6.76 1.66
C ARG A 313 14.86 7.37 3.02
N PRO A 314 14.64 6.69 4.15
CA PRO A 314 14.98 7.23 5.47
C PRO A 314 16.43 7.69 5.57
N SER A 315 16.63 8.95 5.97
CA SER A 315 17.96 9.51 6.17
C SER A 315 18.67 8.84 7.34
N ARG A 316 19.93 8.43 7.12
CA ARG A 316 20.82 7.95 8.19
C ARG A 316 21.73 9.04 8.73
N ALA A 317 21.85 10.15 8.01
CA ALA A 317 22.76 11.24 8.36
C ALA A 317 22.02 12.33 9.14
N LEU A 318 20.99 12.91 8.55
CA LEU A 318 20.21 13.98 9.16
C LEU A 318 19.04 13.41 9.96
N VAL A 319 19.02 13.63 11.27
CA VAL A 319 18.02 13.09 12.19
C VAL A 319 17.42 14.20 13.04
N ALA A 320 16.09 14.19 13.22
CA ALA A 320 15.40 15.16 14.07
C ALA A 320 15.84 15.04 15.53
N ASN A 321 16.03 16.18 16.20
CA ASN A 321 16.42 16.26 17.61
C ASN A 321 15.22 16.62 18.50
N GLY A 322 15.27 16.26 19.78
CA GLY A 322 14.31 16.74 20.78
C GLY A 322 12.98 15.99 20.85
N GLY A 323 12.87 14.79 20.28
CA GLY A 323 11.67 13.95 20.41
C GLY A 323 10.44 14.44 19.63
N ILE A 324 10.65 15.34 18.66
CA ILE A 324 9.62 15.77 17.71
C ILE A 324 9.28 14.66 16.71
N ARG A 325 8.12 14.77 16.05
CA ARG A 325 7.65 13.79 15.05
C ARG A 325 8.29 13.94 13.68
N ASP A 326 9.01 15.05 13.46
CA ASP A 326 9.64 15.36 12.19
C ASP A 326 10.69 14.31 11.80
N PHE A 327 10.84 14.08 10.51
CA PHE A 327 11.84 13.16 10.00
C PHE A 327 12.37 13.61 8.65
N VAL A 328 13.46 12.98 8.20
CA VAL A 328 14.12 13.32 6.95
C VAL A 328 14.20 12.09 6.06
N LEU A 329 13.90 12.28 4.78
CA LEU A 329 14.18 11.31 3.73
C LEU A 329 15.25 11.85 2.78
N ASP A 330 16.18 11.01 2.35
CA ASP A 330 17.21 11.33 1.36
C ASP A 330 16.82 10.75 0.01
N ASP A 331 16.93 11.58 -1.04
CA ASP A 331 16.89 11.13 -2.43
C ASP A 331 18.30 11.19 -2.98
N ALA A 332 18.94 10.01 -3.02
CA ALA A 332 20.32 9.87 -3.44
C ALA A 332 20.54 10.20 -4.92
N GLU A 333 19.54 9.92 -5.78
CA GLU A 333 19.63 10.18 -7.22
C GLU A 333 19.50 11.68 -7.51
N ALA A 334 18.56 12.35 -6.84
CA ALA A 334 18.39 13.81 -6.95
C ALA A 334 19.43 14.60 -6.13
N GLY A 335 20.14 13.94 -5.21
CA GLY A 335 21.17 14.55 -4.36
C GLY A 335 20.63 15.52 -3.31
N VAL A 336 19.36 15.39 -2.92
CA VAL A 336 18.64 16.26 -1.98
C VAL A 336 18.07 15.49 -0.79
N SER A 337 17.64 16.22 0.24
CA SER A 337 16.88 15.65 1.36
C SER A 337 15.53 16.35 1.51
N TYR A 338 14.55 15.67 2.08
CA TYR A 338 13.20 16.16 2.34
C TYR A 338 12.90 16.09 3.82
N VAL A 339 12.56 17.21 4.44
CA VAL A 339 12.15 17.30 5.84
C VAL A 339 10.63 17.28 5.92
N PHE A 340 10.08 16.25 6.56
CA PHE A 340 8.66 16.11 6.82
C PHE A 340 8.35 16.75 8.18
N VAL A 341 7.69 17.91 8.14
CA VAL A 341 7.39 18.72 9.32
C VAL A 341 5.95 18.48 9.76
N HIS A 342 5.80 18.02 10.99
CA HIS A 342 4.53 17.73 11.64
C HIS A 342 4.15 18.86 12.61
N ASP A 343 2.89 18.81 13.03
CA ASP A 343 2.34 19.62 14.12
C ASP A 343 2.56 21.13 13.90
N LEU A 344 2.52 21.58 12.63
CA LEU A 344 2.50 23.00 12.29
C LEU A 344 1.10 23.57 12.52
N ALA A 345 1.05 24.75 13.12
CA ALA A 345 -0.19 25.51 13.30
C ALA A 345 -0.45 26.46 12.13
N ILE A 346 -1.69 26.92 12.01
CA ILE A 346 -2.04 28.02 11.11
C ILE A 346 -1.57 29.34 11.75
N VAL A 347 -0.83 30.12 10.98
CA VAL A 347 -0.40 31.47 11.31
C VAL A 347 -1.47 32.46 10.86
N GLY A 348 -1.94 33.28 11.78
CA GLY A 348 -2.94 34.30 11.52
C GLY A 348 -3.26 35.16 12.73
N ASN A 349 -4.28 35.99 12.58
CA ASN A 349 -4.73 36.87 13.65
C ASN A 349 -5.20 36.05 14.87
N GLU A 350 -4.72 36.40 16.06
CA GLU A 350 -4.99 35.69 17.32
C GLU A 350 -6.48 35.52 17.66
N ASN A 351 -7.35 36.39 17.13
CA ASN A 351 -8.80 36.28 17.35
C ASN A 351 -9.45 35.15 16.53
N VAL A 352 -8.77 34.64 15.49
CA VAL A 352 -9.34 33.66 14.54
C VAL A 352 -8.45 32.43 14.30
N THR A 353 -7.24 32.39 14.85
CA THR A 353 -6.33 31.24 14.76
C THR A 353 -5.76 30.83 16.11
N LEU A 354 -5.88 29.54 16.43
CA LEU A 354 -5.15 28.90 17.53
C LEU A 354 -3.74 28.54 17.02
N GLY A 355 -2.77 29.44 17.17
CA GLY A 355 -1.41 29.20 16.65
C GLY A 355 -0.43 30.34 16.88
N GLY A 356 -0.91 31.59 16.76
CA GLY A 356 -0.09 32.79 16.91
C GLY A 356 0.98 32.93 15.81
N GLU A 357 1.51 34.13 15.65
CA GLU A 357 2.67 34.39 14.79
C GLU A 357 3.93 34.01 15.55
N GLY A 358 4.63 32.95 15.12
CA GLY A 358 5.82 32.50 15.83
C GLY A 358 6.77 31.70 14.96
N SER A 359 8.05 32.02 15.08
CA SER A 359 9.16 31.19 14.63
C SER A 359 8.99 29.78 15.20
N ASN A 360 9.10 28.77 14.34
CA ASN A 360 8.89 27.36 14.69
C ASN A 360 10.19 26.61 14.42
N LEU A 361 11.16 26.80 15.32
CA LEU A 361 12.48 26.22 15.17
C LEU A 361 12.43 24.69 15.25
N ARG A 362 12.99 24.03 14.23
CA ARG A 362 13.18 22.58 14.17
C ARG A 362 14.65 22.27 14.03
N SER A 363 15.18 21.46 14.94
CA SER A 363 16.62 21.15 14.98
C SER A 363 16.89 19.70 14.61
N PHE A 364 17.99 19.50 13.89
CA PHE A 364 18.45 18.23 13.36
C PHE A 364 19.95 18.06 13.65
N THR A 365 20.38 16.81 13.83
CA THR A 365 21.78 16.43 14.04
C THR A 365 22.31 15.62 12.86
N GLY A 366 23.63 15.54 12.71
CA GLY A 366 24.34 14.89 11.61
C GLY A 366 24.41 15.72 10.32
N ALA A 367 24.11 17.02 10.40
CA ALA A 367 24.11 17.97 9.29
C ALA A 367 25.53 18.43 8.88
N VAL A 368 26.38 17.49 8.45
CA VAL A 368 27.79 17.77 8.09
C VAL A 368 27.98 18.23 6.64
N ARG A 369 26.99 17.99 5.77
CA ARG A 369 27.01 18.41 4.37
C ARG A 369 26.50 19.86 4.25
N PRO A 370 27.27 20.81 3.68
CA PRO A 370 26.85 22.21 3.60
C PRO A 370 25.56 22.39 2.80
N VAL A 371 24.55 22.99 3.45
CA VAL A 371 23.26 23.31 2.83
C VAL A 371 23.41 24.59 2.00
N SER A 372 22.90 24.55 0.77
CA SER A 372 22.83 25.73 -0.12
C SER A 372 21.50 26.45 0.03
N ARG A 373 20.40 25.71 0.13
CA ARG A 373 19.04 26.25 0.18
C ARG A 373 18.08 25.27 0.85
N ILE A 374 17.07 25.81 1.53
CA ILE A 374 15.90 25.06 1.98
C ILE A 374 14.64 25.78 1.49
N SER A 375 13.72 25.05 0.88
CA SER A 375 12.46 25.61 0.36
C SER A 375 11.29 24.67 0.56
N TRP A 376 10.11 25.20 0.83
CA TRP A 376 8.89 24.40 0.92
C TRP A 376 8.45 23.86 -0.45
N LEU A 377 7.90 22.64 -0.47
CA LEU A 377 7.42 22.01 -1.71
C LEU A 377 6.05 22.53 -2.17
N ASP A 378 5.23 23.09 -1.27
CA ASP A 378 3.88 23.55 -1.60
C ASP A 378 3.86 24.94 -2.27
N ASP A 379 4.72 25.86 -1.85
CA ASP A 379 4.73 27.24 -2.35
C ASP A 379 6.10 27.73 -2.86
N GLY A 380 7.17 26.93 -2.68
CA GLY A 380 8.54 27.28 -3.08
C GLY A 380 9.20 28.36 -2.20
N ALA A 381 8.56 28.81 -1.13
CA ALA A 381 9.10 29.82 -0.23
C ALA A 381 10.35 29.28 0.48
N GLU A 382 11.34 30.16 0.68
CA GLU A 382 12.57 29.78 1.37
C GLU A 382 12.34 29.61 2.87
N VAL A 383 12.96 28.58 3.43
CA VAL A 383 12.95 28.28 4.85
C VAL A 383 14.26 28.80 5.46
N PRO A 384 14.23 29.82 6.33
CA PRO A 384 15.42 30.29 7.01
C PRO A 384 16.08 29.16 7.81
N PHE A 385 17.42 29.09 7.78
CA PHE A 385 18.15 28.07 8.52
C PHE A 385 19.49 28.56 9.05
N MET A 386 19.97 27.89 10.10
CA MET A 386 21.32 28.01 10.63
C MET A 386 21.94 26.62 10.66
N GLN A 387 23.17 26.50 10.17
CA GLN A 387 23.92 25.25 10.14
C GLN A 387 25.31 25.44 10.74
N ASP A 388 25.73 24.47 11.54
CA ASP A 388 27.12 24.30 11.98
C ASP A 388 27.59 22.91 11.53
N CYS A 389 28.41 22.87 10.48
CA CYS A 389 28.88 21.60 9.89
C CYS A 389 29.86 20.86 10.82
N ASP A 390 30.64 21.60 11.64
CA ASP A 390 31.62 21.02 12.55
C ASP A 390 30.92 20.33 13.72
N ARG A 391 29.82 20.91 14.20
CA ARG A 391 28.95 20.31 15.22
C ARG A 391 27.90 19.37 14.63
N GLY A 392 27.76 19.34 13.31
CA GLY A 392 26.75 18.58 12.59
C GLY A 392 25.33 18.98 12.97
N THR A 393 25.04 20.26 13.18
CA THR A 393 23.70 20.73 13.54
C THR A 393 23.07 21.56 12.44
N LEU A 394 21.76 21.38 12.23
CA LEU A 394 20.94 22.21 11.36
C LEU A 394 19.69 22.62 12.15
N THR A 395 19.36 23.91 12.15
CA THR A 395 18.09 24.41 12.68
C THR A 395 17.39 25.19 11.60
N ILE A 396 16.16 24.83 11.29
CA ILE A 396 15.29 25.53 10.32
C ILE A 396 14.19 26.27 11.08
N ASP A 397 13.75 27.42 10.55
CA ASP A 397 12.55 28.10 11.01
C ASP A 397 11.35 27.63 10.17
N ALA A 398 10.69 26.58 10.62
CA ALA A 398 9.58 25.97 9.92
C ALA A 398 8.29 26.76 10.17
N ASN A 399 8.12 27.88 9.46
CA ASN A 399 6.90 28.68 9.57
C ASN A 399 5.63 27.83 9.38
N GLY A 400 4.60 28.15 10.16
CA GLY A 400 3.31 27.46 10.09
C GLY A 400 2.57 27.71 8.78
N PHE A 401 1.37 27.14 8.66
CA PHE A 401 0.56 27.30 7.47
C PHE A 401 -0.04 28.70 7.35
N THR A 402 -0.16 29.22 6.14
CA THR A 402 -0.92 30.45 5.89
C THR A 402 -2.42 30.22 6.11
N TYR A 403 -3.17 31.27 6.45
CA TYR A 403 -4.61 31.16 6.65
C TYR A 403 -5.31 30.60 5.40
N GLY A 404 -6.09 29.51 5.58
CA GLY A 404 -6.72 28.76 4.49
C GLY A 404 -5.90 27.58 3.97
N CYS A 405 -4.74 27.30 4.55
CA CYS A 405 -3.86 26.19 4.21
C CYS A 405 -3.63 25.28 5.42
N ASP A 406 -3.67 23.96 5.21
CA ASP A 406 -3.17 22.94 6.14
C ASP A 406 -2.91 21.68 5.32
N TRP A 407 -1.63 21.34 5.12
CA TRP A 407 -1.21 20.16 4.37
C TRP A 407 -1.11 18.91 5.23
N VAL A 408 -1.46 18.99 6.51
CA VAL A 408 -1.26 17.97 7.55
C VAL A 408 0.21 17.76 7.88
N VAL A 409 1.01 17.35 6.88
CA VAL A 409 2.46 17.23 6.92
C VAL A 409 3.03 18.11 5.81
N ARG A 410 3.80 19.13 6.18
CA ARG A 410 4.45 20.03 5.22
C ARG A 410 5.87 19.55 4.95
N ILE A 411 6.32 19.66 3.71
CA ILE A 411 7.62 19.09 3.31
C ILE A 411 8.53 20.20 2.78
N ALA A 412 9.73 20.30 3.36
CA ALA A 412 10.78 21.18 2.87
C ALA A 412 11.87 20.37 2.16
N ARG A 413 12.37 20.89 1.04
CA ARG A 413 13.50 20.32 0.29
C ARG A 413 14.79 21.02 0.69
N ILE A 414 15.81 20.24 1.02
CA ILE A 414 17.17 20.67 1.32
C ILE A 414 18.04 20.41 0.08
N GLU A 415 18.59 21.48 -0.47
CA GLU A 415 19.63 21.44 -1.49
C GLU A 415 21.00 21.65 -0.82
N TYR A 416 22.01 20.99 -1.35
CA TYR A 416 23.37 21.03 -0.83
C TYR A 416 24.33 21.67 -1.82
N ARG A 417 25.48 22.14 -1.32
CA ARG A 417 26.57 22.69 -2.14
C ARG A 417 27.43 21.63 -2.81
#